data_AF-Q4CWJ7-F1
#
_entry.id   AF-Q4CWJ7-F1
#
_cell.length_a   1.000
_cell.length_b   1.000
_cell.length_c   1.000
_cell.angle_alpha   90.00
_cell.angle_beta   90.00
_cell.angle_gamma   90.00
#
_symmetry.space_group_name_H-M   'P 1'
#
loop_
_entity.id
_entity.type
_entity.pdbx_description
1 polymer ?
#
loop_
_entity_poly.entity_id
_entity_poly.type
_entity_poly.pdbx_seq_one_letter_code
_entity_poly.pdbx_strand_id
1 'polypeptide(L)'
;METSLVGAGDGMSDLKKAPAKRRRHCSPKMHEHDHPTHGADEKQETRGLGMAVEEPLLKGPRTEAKKHSNFVELRRTLVDAAAVAAFIQEHHDTKLREVKQVNSFFQALSKCTEDLFTLLCQQHRHQVHLALERMFELYATGRVKILPAAHEFMIRCEQNGVRRMEWAAGLESEVHTTDSAAVSTNVSTPTGTEAVQKQKQQVPLPLLLSPRELLKKLAVIDPHGRLERMIEMSSTLGDIHTCARRLCKAIESEKGLEYATKCQLISKIASKARRISATVLIPEPPHLSSDDLATLSGTIDILLSLTQRALATRPSFTSQQPISKLTHFAKWCDGYGLLGKSQVESVAALEAQATRDLGSQATQLETVMMLKALPSGDEAALRTALDNIWNEKEGHFEPYSADVLSSIAVLAGAHGISDAFRAQVAGRLMKTQQERLSQSGADLPRRALRFVNAEQSKEKQESIKRMLAAEEDKRRKAQWR
;
A
#
# COMPACT_ATOMS: atom_id res chain seq x y z
N MET A 1 -43.60 -32.07 41.54
CA MET A 1 -42.93 -30.84 41.09
C MET A 1 -42.86 -30.91 39.57
N GLU A 2 -43.96 -30.88 38.81
CA GLU A 2 -44.82 -29.71 38.49
C GLU A 2 -43.94 -28.47 38.23
N THR A 3 -43.84 -27.89 37.02
CA THR A 3 -44.91 -27.47 36.09
C THR A 3 -44.46 -27.44 34.62
N SER A 4 -45.42 -27.79 33.75
CA SER A 4 -45.42 -27.63 32.28
C SER A 4 -45.92 -26.23 31.89
N LEU A 5 -45.42 -25.65 30.80
CA LEU A 5 -46.04 -24.50 30.12
C LEU A 5 -45.82 -24.61 28.61
N VAL A 6 -46.89 -25.02 27.93
CA VAL A 6 -47.08 -25.00 26.48
C VAL A 6 -47.78 -23.67 26.14
N GLY A 7 -47.32 -23.01 25.09
CA GLY A 7 -48.01 -21.88 24.47
C GLY A 7 -47.83 -21.93 22.95
N ALA A 8 -48.85 -22.42 22.27
CA ALA A 8 -49.00 -22.37 20.82
C ALA A 8 -49.62 -21.03 20.40
N GLY A 9 -49.25 -20.53 19.22
CA GLY A 9 -49.82 -19.32 18.61
C GLY A 9 -49.52 -19.27 17.12
N ASP A 10 -50.45 -19.79 16.34
CA ASP A 10 -50.60 -19.67 14.89
C ASP A 10 -50.74 -18.21 14.42
N GLY A 11 -50.39 -17.91 13.16
CA GLY A 11 -50.93 -16.72 12.50
C GLY A 11 -50.15 -16.13 11.31
N MET A 12 -50.53 -16.57 10.10
CA MET A 12 -50.71 -15.80 8.85
C MET A 12 -49.54 -14.99 8.22
N SER A 13 -49.07 -15.56 7.11
CA SER A 13 -48.88 -14.96 5.76
C SER A 13 -48.92 -13.44 5.57
N ASP A 14 -47.87 -12.88 4.93
CA ASP A 14 -48.02 -12.18 3.64
C ASP A 14 -46.71 -11.82 2.90
N LEU A 15 -46.68 -12.24 1.63
CA LEU A 15 -46.24 -11.54 0.40
C LEU A 15 -44.86 -10.83 0.28
N LYS A 16 -44.12 -11.32 -0.72
CA LYS A 16 -43.34 -10.59 -1.75
C LYS A 16 -42.08 -9.80 -1.34
N LYS A 17 -40.91 -10.36 -1.70
CA LYS A 17 -40.05 -9.83 -2.79
C LYS A 17 -38.87 -10.77 -3.11
N ALA A 18 -38.77 -11.14 -4.38
CA ALA A 18 -37.71 -11.96 -4.97
C ALA A 18 -36.36 -11.19 -5.08
N PRO A 19 -35.21 -11.89 -5.10
CA PRO A 19 -33.90 -11.25 -5.11
C PRO A 19 -33.47 -10.83 -6.52
N ALA A 20 -32.95 -9.61 -6.63
CA ALA A 20 -32.40 -9.07 -7.87
C ALA A 20 -31.07 -9.76 -8.24
N LYS A 21 -31.05 -10.35 -9.43
CA LYS A 21 -29.87 -10.86 -10.14
C LYS A 21 -28.83 -9.74 -10.32
N ARG A 22 -27.63 -9.88 -9.75
CA ARG A 22 -26.44 -9.12 -10.21
C ARG A 22 -25.54 -10.01 -11.06
N ARG A 23 -25.44 -9.60 -12.33
CA ARG A 23 -24.70 -10.23 -13.43
C ARG A 23 -23.21 -10.34 -13.11
N ARG A 24 -22.65 -11.50 -13.46
CA ARG A 24 -21.21 -11.74 -13.65
C ARG A 24 -20.73 -10.88 -14.82
N HIS A 25 -19.68 -10.08 -14.61
CA HIS A 25 -18.88 -9.53 -15.70
C HIS A 25 -17.69 -10.45 -15.92
N CYS A 26 -17.61 -10.99 -17.14
CA CYS A 26 -16.48 -11.72 -17.68
C CYS A 26 -15.26 -10.82 -17.80
N SER A 27 -14.11 -11.31 -17.35
CA SER A 27 -12.80 -10.73 -17.63
C SER A 27 -12.45 -10.84 -19.12
N PRO A 28 -11.81 -9.83 -19.73
CA PRO A 28 -11.23 -9.95 -21.07
C PRO A 28 -9.92 -10.73 -21.03
N LYS A 29 -9.75 -11.63 -22.01
CA LYS A 29 -8.50 -12.31 -22.37
C LYS A 29 -7.39 -11.30 -22.64
N MET A 30 -6.20 -11.50 -22.08
CA MET A 30 -4.96 -10.93 -22.60
C MET A 30 -3.91 -12.03 -22.74
N HIS A 31 -3.22 -11.94 -23.88
CA HIS A 31 -2.36 -12.90 -24.55
C HIS A 31 -1.15 -13.34 -23.73
N GLU A 32 -0.87 -14.64 -23.75
CA GLU A 32 0.46 -15.22 -23.52
C GLU A 32 1.44 -14.71 -24.58
N HIS A 33 2.59 -14.22 -24.14
CA HIS A 33 3.83 -14.25 -24.90
C HIS A 33 4.91 -14.87 -24.03
N ASP A 34 5.32 -16.07 -24.47
CA ASP A 34 6.47 -16.81 -24.01
C ASP A 34 7.77 -16.02 -24.22
N HIS A 35 8.63 -15.99 -23.19
CA HIS A 35 10.06 -15.88 -23.39
C HIS A 35 10.78 -16.88 -22.48
N PRO A 36 11.62 -17.77 -23.06
CA PRO A 36 12.34 -18.78 -22.31
C PRO A 36 13.56 -18.20 -21.60
N THR A 37 13.71 -18.61 -20.36
CA THR A 37 14.88 -18.41 -19.50
C THR A 37 16.02 -19.30 -19.98
N HIS A 38 17.16 -18.72 -20.36
CA HIS A 38 18.43 -19.45 -20.48
C HIS A 38 19.35 -19.03 -19.33
N GLY A 39 19.70 -20.01 -18.50
CA GLY A 39 20.82 -19.94 -17.58
C GLY A 39 22.00 -20.78 -18.06
N ALA A 40 23.11 -20.60 -17.34
CA ALA A 40 24.36 -21.37 -17.29
C ALA A 40 25.47 -21.00 -18.29
N ASP A 41 26.49 -20.37 -17.69
CA ASP A 41 27.88 -20.82 -17.65
C ASP A 41 28.98 -20.17 -18.52
N GLU A 42 29.93 -19.62 -17.74
CA GLU A 42 31.38 -19.75 -17.83
C GLU A 42 32.22 -19.04 -18.92
N LYS A 43 33.06 -18.14 -18.37
CA LYS A 43 34.51 -17.99 -18.59
C LYS A 43 35.05 -17.11 -19.74
N GLN A 44 35.71 -16.06 -19.26
CA GLN A 44 37.05 -15.54 -19.60
C GLN A 44 37.29 -14.79 -20.93
N GLU A 45 37.75 -13.54 -20.73
CA GLU A 45 38.91 -12.89 -21.37
C GLU A 45 38.91 -12.80 -22.91
N THR A 46 39.09 -11.66 -23.58
CA THR A 46 40.03 -10.57 -23.34
C THR A 46 39.81 -9.47 -24.39
N ARG A 47 40.01 -8.21 -23.97
CA ARG A 47 40.58 -7.06 -24.71
C ARG A 47 40.33 -6.89 -26.24
N GLY A 48 39.86 -5.69 -26.58
CA GLY A 48 40.60 -4.82 -27.51
C GLY A 48 39.83 -4.21 -28.68
N LEU A 49 39.51 -2.91 -28.53
CA LEU A 49 39.62 -1.82 -29.53
C LEU A 49 39.18 -2.09 -30.98
N GLY A 50 38.17 -1.33 -31.44
CA GLY A 50 37.93 -1.14 -32.87
C GLY A 50 36.66 -0.38 -33.21
N MET A 51 36.77 0.95 -33.29
CA MET A 51 35.80 1.87 -33.92
C MET A 51 35.42 1.43 -35.35
N ALA A 52 34.14 1.37 -35.68
CA ALA A 52 33.62 1.82 -36.98
C ALA A 52 32.10 1.97 -36.94
N VAL A 53 31.69 3.16 -37.38
CA VAL A 53 30.33 3.64 -37.59
C VAL A 53 29.67 2.87 -38.74
N GLU A 54 28.50 2.28 -38.52
CA GLU A 54 27.48 2.10 -39.56
C GLU A 54 26.08 2.15 -38.95
N GLU A 55 25.31 3.15 -39.37
CA GLU A 55 23.89 3.31 -39.12
C GLU A 55 23.13 2.91 -40.39
N PRO A 56 22.13 2.03 -40.31
CA PRO A 56 21.06 2.02 -41.28
C PRO A 56 19.75 2.45 -40.61
N LEU A 57 19.30 3.63 -41.03
CA LEU A 57 17.94 3.95 -41.47
C LEU A 57 16.92 2.80 -41.31
N LEU A 58 15.79 3.05 -40.63
CA LEU A 58 14.43 2.98 -41.20
C LEU A 58 13.32 3.14 -40.13
N LYS A 59 12.62 4.27 -40.25
CA LYS A 59 11.15 4.44 -40.18
C LYS A 59 10.39 4.12 -38.88
N GLY A 60 10.07 5.19 -38.15
CA GLY A 60 8.79 5.36 -37.45
C GLY A 60 8.43 6.86 -37.43
N PRO A 61 7.20 7.28 -37.75
CA PRO A 61 6.85 8.69 -37.86
C PRO A 61 6.93 9.33 -36.46
N ARG A 62 7.88 10.26 -36.30
CA ARG A 62 7.95 11.18 -35.16
C ARG A 62 6.63 11.94 -35.09
N THR A 63 5.86 11.66 -34.04
CA THR A 63 4.70 12.45 -33.65
C THR A 63 5.14 13.90 -33.49
N GLU A 64 4.63 14.78 -34.33
CA GLU A 64 4.82 16.22 -34.20
C GLU A 64 4.33 16.64 -32.81
N ALA A 65 5.27 17.06 -31.97
CA ALA A 65 4.99 17.54 -30.63
C ALA A 65 4.04 18.75 -30.72
N LYS A 66 2.85 18.64 -30.11
CA LYS A 66 1.89 19.75 -29.94
C LYS A 66 2.60 20.93 -29.26
N LYS A 67 3.12 21.88 -30.05
CA LYS A 67 3.82 23.10 -29.58
C LYS A 67 2.89 24.07 -28.82
N HIS A 68 1.58 23.82 -28.80
CA HIS A 68 0.54 24.70 -28.26
C HIS A 68 -0.43 23.96 -27.31
N SER A 69 0.08 23.06 -26.46
CA SER A 69 -0.76 22.52 -25.38
C SER A 69 -0.94 23.57 -24.28
N ASN A 70 -2.16 23.76 -23.78
CA ASN A 70 -2.46 24.64 -22.64
C ASN A 70 -1.50 24.43 -21.45
N PHE A 71 -1.02 23.20 -21.25
CA PHE A 71 -0.04 22.90 -20.20
C PHE A 71 1.36 23.51 -20.47
N VAL A 72 1.80 23.52 -21.74
CA VAL A 72 3.07 24.14 -22.14
C VAL A 72 2.97 25.66 -22.00
N GLU A 73 1.83 26.25 -22.36
CA GLU A 73 1.56 27.68 -22.16
C GLU A 73 1.54 28.03 -20.67
N LEU A 74 0.85 27.24 -19.84
CA LEU A 74 0.87 27.42 -18.39
C LEU A 74 2.30 27.42 -17.84
N ARG A 75 3.14 26.45 -18.24
CA ARG A 75 4.55 26.43 -17.81
C ARG A 75 5.35 27.66 -18.26
N ARG A 76 5.04 28.22 -19.44
CA ARG A 76 5.69 29.45 -19.91
C ARG A 76 5.23 30.68 -19.14
N THR A 77 4.03 30.67 -18.58
CA THR A 77 3.54 31.78 -17.75
C THR A 77 4.10 31.77 -16.33
N LEU A 78 4.42 30.60 -15.77
CA LEU A 78 4.92 30.45 -14.38
C LEU A 78 6.45 30.56 -14.32
N VAL A 79 7.00 31.68 -14.77
CA VAL A 79 8.46 31.89 -14.92
C VAL A 79 9.15 32.13 -13.58
N ASP A 80 8.51 32.91 -12.71
CA ASP A 80 9.06 33.32 -11.41
C ASP A 80 7.96 33.31 -10.32
N ALA A 81 8.35 33.63 -9.09
CA ALA A 81 7.45 33.62 -7.94
C ALA A 81 6.31 34.65 -8.08
N ALA A 82 6.58 35.81 -8.69
CA ALA A 82 5.59 36.88 -8.89
C ALA A 82 4.55 36.47 -9.94
N ALA A 83 4.97 35.82 -11.02
CA ALA A 83 4.08 35.29 -12.05
C ALA A 83 3.19 34.17 -11.52
N VAL A 84 3.73 33.30 -10.65
CA VAL A 84 2.92 32.30 -9.93
C VAL A 84 1.92 32.95 -9.00
N ALA A 85 2.33 33.96 -8.23
CA ALA A 85 1.44 34.70 -7.35
C ALA A 85 0.32 35.40 -8.12
N ALA A 86 0.65 36.08 -9.22
CA ALA A 86 -0.32 36.71 -10.11
C ALA A 86 -1.32 35.69 -10.69
N PHE A 87 -0.84 34.52 -11.13
CA PHE A 87 -1.69 33.44 -11.61
C PHE A 87 -2.66 32.95 -10.53
N ILE A 88 -2.17 32.75 -9.30
CA ILE A 88 -3.03 32.35 -8.17
C ILE A 88 -4.08 33.44 -7.92
N GLN A 89 -3.67 34.71 -7.84
CA GLN A 89 -4.59 35.82 -7.56
C GLN A 89 -5.68 35.95 -8.63
N GLU A 90 -5.31 35.87 -9.91
CA GLU A 90 -6.24 36.02 -11.04
C GLU A 90 -7.19 34.82 -11.18
N HIS A 91 -6.70 33.61 -10.90
CA HIS A 91 -7.42 32.38 -11.19
C HIS A 91 -7.94 31.62 -9.96
N HIS A 92 -7.77 32.16 -8.75
CA HIS A 92 -8.22 31.55 -7.51
C HIS A 92 -9.70 31.15 -7.57
N ASP A 93 -10.58 32.07 -8.00
CA ASP A 93 -12.02 31.86 -8.06
C ASP A 93 -12.54 31.31 -9.39
N THR A 94 -11.65 31.08 -10.37
CA THR A 94 -12.01 30.59 -11.70
C THR A 94 -11.34 29.25 -11.99
N LYS A 95 -10.22 29.24 -12.72
CA LYS A 95 -9.56 28.01 -13.18
C LYS A 95 -9.16 27.13 -11.99
N LEU A 96 -8.71 27.70 -10.89
CA LEU A 96 -8.27 26.92 -9.72
C LEU A 96 -9.41 26.26 -8.93
N ARG A 97 -10.68 26.41 -9.33
CA ARG A 97 -11.78 25.58 -8.81
C ARG A 97 -11.90 24.23 -9.49
N GLU A 98 -11.35 24.08 -10.70
CA GLU A 98 -11.47 22.85 -11.47
C GLU A 98 -10.32 21.88 -11.16
N VAL A 99 -10.67 20.65 -10.79
CA VAL A 99 -9.69 19.58 -10.45
C VAL A 99 -8.61 19.42 -11.53
N LYS A 100 -8.99 19.47 -12.81
CA LYS A 100 -8.03 19.33 -13.93
C LYS A 100 -7.02 20.47 -13.96
N GLN A 101 -7.47 21.71 -13.78
CA GLN A 101 -6.63 22.90 -13.83
C GLN A 101 -5.69 22.96 -12.63
N VAL A 102 -6.20 22.65 -11.43
CA VAL A 102 -5.38 22.58 -10.21
C VAL A 102 -4.28 21.53 -10.35
N ASN A 103 -4.63 20.36 -10.89
CA ASN A 103 -3.65 19.32 -11.14
C ASN A 103 -2.59 19.74 -12.17
N SER A 104 -3.00 20.39 -13.26
CA SER A 104 -2.06 20.96 -14.25
C SER A 104 -1.18 22.04 -13.64
N PHE A 105 -1.72 22.90 -12.78
CA PHE A 105 -0.98 23.93 -12.05
C PHE A 105 0.10 23.34 -11.15
N PHE A 106 -0.24 22.39 -10.27
CA PHE A 106 0.77 21.76 -9.41
C PHE A 106 1.80 20.96 -10.21
N GLN A 107 1.40 20.28 -11.29
CA GLN A 107 2.35 19.61 -12.18
C GLN A 107 3.30 20.57 -12.89
N ALA A 108 2.84 21.77 -13.23
CA ALA A 108 3.69 22.81 -13.81
C ALA A 108 4.69 23.33 -12.75
N LEU A 109 4.20 23.67 -11.54
CA LEU A 109 5.03 24.11 -10.42
C LEU A 109 6.08 23.07 -9.99
N SER A 110 5.71 21.79 -9.95
CA SER A 110 6.62 20.68 -9.61
C SER A 110 7.90 20.63 -10.47
N LYS A 111 7.86 21.21 -11.67
CA LYS A 111 9.01 21.29 -12.59
C LYS A 111 9.81 22.59 -12.48
N CYS A 112 9.43 23.49 -11.59
CA CYS A 112 10.15 24.73 -11.31
C CYS A 112 11.34 24.49 -10.36
N THR A 113 12.26 25.44 -10.34
CA THR A 113 13.46 25.40 -9.48
C THR A 113 13.10 25.49 -8.00
N GLU A 114 14.02 25.08 -7.13
CA GLU A 114 13.85 25.21 -5.68
C GLU A 114 13.77 26.68 -5.24
N ASP A 115 14.61 27.54 -5.82
CA ASP A 115 14.62 28.99 -5.55
C ASP A 115 13.27 29.66 -5.79
N LEU A 116 12.54 29.23 -6.82
CA LEU A 116 11.19 29.76 -7.10
C LEU A 116 10.25 29.46 -5.93
N PHE A 117 10.29 28.26 -5.37
CA PHE A 117 9.45 27.91 -4.22
C PHE A 117 9.85 28.68 -2.95
N THR A 118 11.15 28.87 -2.75
CA THR A 118 11.68 29.67 -1.64
C THR A 118 11.16 31.10 -1.72
N LEU A 119 11.30 31.75 -2.87
CA LEU A 119 10.80 33.11 -3.09
C LEU A 119 9.28 33.20 -2.97
N LEU A 120 8.54 32.25 -3.56
CA LEU A 120 7.08 32.19 -3.47
C LEU A 120 6.62 32.10 -2.00
N CYS A 121 7.24 31.23 -1.21
CA CYS A 121 6.91 31.07 0.21
C CYS A 121 7.33 32.28 1.05
N GLN A 122 8.36 33.03 0.67
CA GLN A 122 8.84 34.17 1.45
C GLN A 122 8.09 35.47 1.14
N GLN A 123 7.85 35.75 -0.13
CA GLN A 123 7.39 37.05 -0.64
C GLN A 123 5.89 37.11 -1.00
N HIS A 124 5.25 35.95 -1.21
CA HIS A 124 3.87 35.87 -1.68
C HIS A 124 3.04 34.97 -0.75
N ARG A 125 3.08 35.29 0.55
CA ARG A 125 2.50 34.44 1.61
C ARG A 125 1.00 34.29 1.43
N HIS A 126 0.31 35.38 1.09
CA HIS A 126 -1.12 35.34 0.82
C HIS A 126 -1.48 34.35 -0.30
N GLN A 127 -0.75 34.36 -1.42
CA GLN A 127 -1.03 33.47 -2.54
C GLN A 127 -0.70 32.00 -2.22
N VAL A 128 0.36 31.73 -1.45
CA VAL A 128 0.62 30.37 -0.94
C VAL A 128 -0.52 29.90 -0.06
N HIS A 129 -1.07 30.79 0.78
CA HIS A 129 -2.21 30.45 1.63
C HIS A 129 -3.45 30.10 0.80
N LEU A 130 -3.82 30.94 -0.18
CA LEU A 130 -4.93 30.68 -1.10
C LEU A 130 -4.79 29.35 -1.84
N ALA A 131 -3.56 29.00 -2.27
CA ALA A 131 -3.31 27.72 -2.91
C ALA A 131 -3.56 26.53 -1.96
N LEU A 132 -3.17 26.64 -0.69
CA LEU A 132 -3.42 25.62 0.34
C LEU A 132 -4.91 25.49 0.67
N GLU A 133 -5.64 26.60 0.77
CA GLU A 133 -7.09 26.59 0.95
C GLU A 133 -7.77 25.85 -0.21
N ARG A 134 -7.38 26.17 -1.44
CA ARG A 134 -7.93 25.52 -2.62
C ARG A 134 -7.62 24.03 -2.68
N MET A 135 -6.42 23.63 -2.30
CA MET A 135 -6.08 22.20 -2.13
C MET A 135 -6.98 21.53 -1.09
N PHE A 136 -7.19 22.18 0.05
CA PHE A 136 -8.01 21.62 1.12
C PHE A 136 -9.46 21.45 0.67
N GLU A 137 -10.06 22.45 0.02
CA GLU A 137 -11.41 22.34 -0.54
C GLU A 137 -11.57 21.17 -1.51
N LEU A 138 -10.59 20.96 -2.38
CA LEU A 138 -10.65 19.91 -3.41
C LEU A 138 -10.46 18.50 -2.82
N TYR A 139 -9.50 18.33 -1.92
CA TYR A 139 -9.08 17.01 -1.47
C TYR A 139 -9.73 16.57 -0.15
N ALA A 140 -10.25 17.48 0.69
CA ALA A 140 -10.84 17.14 1.99
C ALA A 140 -12.04 16.19 1.89
N THR A 141 -12.75 16.18 0.76
CA THR A 141 -13.89 15.27 0.54
C THR A 141 -13.49 13.83 0.26
N GLY A 142 -12.22 13.55 -0.03
CA GLY A 142 -11.72 12.23 -0.43
C GLY A 142 -12.19 11.76 -1.82
N ARG A 143 -12.99 12.56 -2.53
CA ARG A 143 -13.51 12.21 -3.89
C ARG A 143 -12.44 12.34 -4.97
N VAL A 144 -11.38 13.09 -4.71
CA VAL A 144 -10.28 13.35 -5.63
C VAL A 144 -8.99 12.86 -4.98
N LYS A 145 -8.24 12.02 -5.71
CA LYS A 145 -6.92 11.57 -5.26
C LYS A 145 -5.92 12.72 -5.33
N ILE A 146 -5.14 12.92 -4.27
CA ILE A 146 -4.03 13.87 -4.26
C ILE A 146 -2.94 13.38 -5.22
N LEU A 147 -2.51 14.22 -6.15
CA LEU A 147 -1.42 13.89 -7.08
C LEU A 147 -0.05 14.08 -6.42
N PRO A 148 1.00 13.36 -6.90
CA PRO A 148 2.36 13.54 -6.39
C PRO A 148 2.87 14.99 -6.42
N ALA A 149 2.48 15.77 -7.43
CA ALA A 149 2.85 17.18 -7.53
C ALA A 149 2.20 18.07 -6.45
N ALA A 150 0.98 17.73 -6.03
CA ALA A 150 0.32 18.40 -4.92
C ALA A 150 0.97 18.02 -3.57
N HIS A 151 1.36 16.75 -3.40
CA HIS A 151 2.19 16.33 -2.26
C HIS A 151 3.51 17.09 -2.18
N GLU A 152 4.19 17.26 -3.31
CA GLU A 152 5.41 18.05 -3.41
C GLU A 152 5.19 19.50 -2.99
N PHE A 153 4.14 20.16 -3.46
CA PHE A 153 3.83 21.54 -3.06
C PHE A 153 3.70 21.67 -1.53
N MET A 154 2.98 20.75 -0.89
CA MET A 154 2.85 20.72 0.58
C MET A 154 4.20 20.51 1.27
N ILE A 155 5.01 19.56 0.77
CA ILE A 155 6.34 19.27 1.34
C ILE A 155 7.25 20.50 1.24
N ARG A 156 7.25 21.19 0.08
CA ARG A 156 8.05 22.40 -0.13
C ARG A 156 7.56 23.56 0.74
N CYS A 157 6.25 23.72 0.95
CA CYS A 157 5.72 24.69 1.92
C CYS A 157 6.25 24.42 3.34
N GLU A 158 6.29 23.15 3.76
CA GLU A 158 6.83 22.78 5.07
C GLU A 158 8.34 23.06 5.21
N GLN A 159 9.12 22.71 4.17
CA GLN A 159 10.56 22.96 4.11
C GLN A 159 10.86 24.48 4.19
N ASN A 160 10.02 25.31 3.58
CA ASN A 160 10.13 26.77 3.60
C ASN A 160 9.44 27.45 4.80
N GLY A 161 9.12 26.69 5.84
CA GLY A 161 8.72 27.26 7.13
C GLY A 161 7.26 27.71 7.24
N VAL A 162 6.37 27.39 6.28
CA VAL A 162 4.93 27.78 6.32
C VAL A 162 4.21 27.26 7.57
N ARG A 163 4.73 26.21 8.21
CA ARG A 163 4.21 25.68 9.50
C ARG A 163 4.59 26.51 10.73
N ARG A 164 5.56 27.43 10.62
CA ARG A 164 6.09 28.23 11.75
C ARG A 164 5.18 29.43 12.01
N MET A 165 5.05 29.79 13.29
CA MET A 165 4.21 30.94 13.70
C MET A 165 4.71 32.25 13.10
N GLU A 166 6.03 32.43 13.01
CA GLU A 166 6.68 33.61 12.40
C GLU A 166 6.28 33.81 10.92
N TRP A 167 6.04 32.71 10.20
CA TRP A 167 5.60 32.78 8.82
C TRP A 167 4.19 33.35 8.73
N ALA A 168 3.29 32.84 9.58
CA ALA A 168 1.90 33.30 9.68
C ALA A 168 1.80 34.76 10.16
N ALA A 169 2.66 35.21 11.08
CA ALA A 169 2.68 36.60 11.53
C ALA A 169 2.93 37.61 10.39
N GLY A 170 3.77 37.27 9.41
CA GLY A 170 3.95 38.16 8.25
C GLY A 170 2.78 38.17 7.27
N LEU A 171 1.90 37.16 7.30
CA LEU A 171 0.66 37.17 6.52
C LEU A 171 -0.30 38.27 7.03
N GLU A 172 -0.38 38.44 8.35
CA GLU A 172 -1.18 39.50 8.97
C GLU A 172 -0.59 40.88 8.68
N SER A 173 0.74 41.01 8.68
CA SER A 173 1.42 42.26 8.33
C SER A 173 1.19 42.68 6.87
N GLU A 174 1.18 41.75 5.92
CA GLU A 174 0.92 42.04 4.50
C GLU A 174 -0.48 42.67 4.31
N VAL A 175 -1.47 42.21 5.07
CA VAL A 175 -2.84 42.75 5.03
C VAL A 175 -2.86 44.20 5.52
N HIS A 176 -2.16 44.51 6.62
CA HIS A 176 -2.16 45.86 7.20
C HIS A 176 -1.37 46.91 6.42
N THR A 177 -0.33 46.50 5.68
CA THR A 177 0.46 47.45 4.85
C THR A 177 -0.35 48.02 3.69
N THR A 178 -1.31 47.24 3.17
CA THR A 178 -2.12 47.65 2.02
C THR A 178 -3.16 48.71 2.40
N ASP A 179 -3.68 48.67 3.64
CA ASP A 179 -4.67 49.65 4.12
C ASP A 179 -4.03 50.98 4.57
N SER A 180 -2.78 50.97 5.03
CA SER A 180 -2.13 52.20 5.51
C SER A 180 -1.61 53.10 4.38
N ALA A 181 -1.31 52.56 3.19
CA ALA A 181 -0.84 53.36 2.07
C ALA A 181 -1.93 54.21 1.40
N ALA A 182 -3.21 53.85 1.56
CA ALA A 182 -4.32 54.52 0.87
C ALA A 182 -4.80 55.81 1.57
N VAL A 183 -4.32 56.12 2.79
CA VAL A 183 -4.86 57.24 3.60
C VAL A 183 -3.98 58.50 3.54
N SER A 184 -2.78 58.44 2.96
CA SER A 184 -1.78 59.51 3.08
C SER A 184 -1.29 60.08 1.75
N THR A 185 -2.17 60.51 0.84
CA THR A 185 -1.84 61.62 -0.11
C THR A 185 -3.09 62.25 -0.72
N ASN A 186 -3.64 63.27 -0.05
CA ASN A 186 -4.67 64.17 -0.60
C ASN A 186 -4.12 65.60 -0.59
N VAL A 187 -3.39 66.03 -1.63
CA VAL A 187 -3.24 67.45 -2.01
C VAL A 187 -3.00 67.55 -3.52
N SER A 188 -4.04 68.03 -4.21
CA SER A 188 -4.03 68.88 -5.41
C SER A 188 -3.19 68.48 -6.63
N THR A 189 -3.85 68.14 -7.75
CA THR A 189 -3.84 68.90 -9.04
C THR A 189 -4.78 68.17 -10.04
N PRO A 190 -5.74 68.85 -10.70
CA PRO A 190 -6.62 68.19 -11.68
C PRO A 190 -6.31 68.64 -13.11
N THR A 191 -5.82 67.76 -13.98
CA THR A 191 -6.10 67.78 -15.44
C THR A 191 -5.39 66.59 -16.11
N GLY A 192 -6.09 65.82 -16.93
CA GLY A 192 -5.44 64.84 -17.83
C GLY A 192 -6.12 63.48 -17.87
N THR A 193 -7.09 63.39 -18.77
CA THR A 193 -7.87 62.29 -19.31
C THR A 193 -7.14 60.94 -19.52
N GLU A 194 -7.93 59.86 -19.39
CA GLU A 194 -7.80 58.53 -20.01
C GLU A 194 -7.02 57.40 -19.29
N ALA A 195 -7.82 56.42 -18.81
CA ALA A 195 -7.64 54.96 -18.86
C ALA A 195 -7.96 54.29 -17.51
N VAL A 196 -9.17 53.76 -17.46
CA VAL A 196 -9.80 53.03 -16.35
C VAL A 196 -9.02 51.74 -16.05
N GLN A 197 -8.32 51.68 -14.91
CA GLN A 197 -7.95 50.42 -14.26
C GLN A 197 -8.78 50.24 -12.98
N LYS A 198 -9.76 49.34 -13.05
CA LYS A 198 -10.49 48.84 -11.88
C LYS A 198 -9.57 47.95 -11.04
N GLN A 199 -8.86 48.52 -10.07
CA GLN A 199 -8.39 47.75 -8.91
C GLN A 199 -9.60 47.47 -8.02
N LYS A 200 -10.17 46.27 -8.11
CA LYS A 200 -11.04 45.76 -7.05
C LYS A 200 -10.16 45.42 -5.85
N GLN A 201 -10.14 46.31 -4.85
CA GLN A 201 -9.76 45.95 -3.49
C GLN A 201 -10.67 44.81 -3.02
N GLN A 202 -10.14 43.60 -2.97
CA GLN A 202 -10.79 42.48 -2.29
C GLN A 202 -10.50 42.64 -0.80
N VAL A 203 -11.56 42.86 -0.04
CA VAL A 203 -11.58 42.76 1.42
C VAL A 203 -11.03 41.38 1.82
N PRO A 204 -10.10 41.28 2.78
CA PRO A 204 -9.55 40.00 3.22
C PRO A 204 -10.69 39.11 3.75
N LEU A 205 -10.95 37.99 3.07
CA LEU A 205 -11.84 36.95 3.59
C LEU A 205 -11.26 36.44 4.91
N PRO A 206 -12.08 36.21 5.96
CA PRO A 206 -11.60 35.66 7.20
C PRO A 206 -11.00 34.27 6.94
N LEU A 207 -9.72 34.13 7.24
CA LEU A 207 -8.96 32.89 7.10
C LEU A 207 -9.59 31.81 8.00
N LEU A 208 -10.30 30.85 7.43
CA LEU A 208 -11.02 29.82 8.19
C LEU A 208 -10.07 28.88 8.93
N LEU A 209 -8.87 28.67 8.39
CA LEU A 209 -7.82 27.83 8.96
C LEU A 209 -6.48 28.51 8.76
N SER A 210 -5.60 28.43 9.76
CA SER A 210 -4.23 28.87 9.60
C SER A 210 -3.48 27.98 8.58
N PRO A 211 -2.44 28.50 7.90
CA PRO A 211 -1.59 27.70 7.01
C PRO A 211 -1.05 26.42 7.67
N ARG A 212 -0.73 26.50 8.97
CA ARG A 212 -0.30 25.36 9.79
C ARG A 212 -1.41 24.30 9.92
N GLU A 213 -2.65 24.70 10.13
CA GLU A 213 -3.79 23.80 10.25
C GLU A 213 -4.15 23.18 8.89
N LEU A 214 -4.10 23.95 7.81
CA LEU A 214 -4.29 23.44 6.45
C LEU A 214 -3.28 22.34 6.13
N LEU A 215 -1.98 22.58 6.35
CA LEU A 215 -0.94 21.57 6.12
C LEU A 215 -1.11 20.34 7.01
N LYS A 216 -1.52 20.52 8.28
CA LYS A 216 -1.82 19.39 9.18
C LYS A 216 -2.99 18.55 8.65
N LYS A 217 -4.10 19.19 8.26
CA LYS A 217 -5.30 18.48 7.78
C LYS A 217 -5.03 17.79 6.45
N LEU A 218 -4.39 18.48 5.51
CA LEU A 218 -4.01 17.91 4.21
C LEU A 218 -3.08 16.70 4.35
N ALA A 219 -2.11 16.75 5.28
CA ALA A 219 -1.16 15.65 5.48
C ALA A 219 -1.80 14.35 5.98
N VAL A 220 -3.02 14.40 6.54
CA VAL A 220 -3.76 13.22 7.03
C VAL A 220 -4.65 12.59 5.95
N ILE A 221 -4.94 13.31 4.85
CA ILE A 221 -5.82 12.81 3.78
C ILE A 221 -5.19 11.62 3.05
N ASP A 222 -3.92 11.74 2.68
CA ASP A 222 -3.16 10.69 1.99
C ASP A 222 -1.73 10.59 2.56
N PRO A 223 -1.57 10.02 3.76
CA PRO A 223 -0.26 9.91 4.42
C PRO A 223 0.71 9.03 3.63
N HIS A 224 0.20 8.04 2.89
CA HIS A 224 0.99 7.17 2.04
C HIS A 224 1.59 7.94 0.87
N GLY A 225 0.76 8.59 0.05
CA GLY A 225 1.25 9.35 -1.11
C GLY A 225 2.19 10.48 -0.71
N ARG A 226 1.96 11.09 0.47
CA ARG A 226 2.87 12.10 1.02
C ARG A 226 4.23 11.51 1.37
N LEU A 227 4.28 10.39 2.09
CA LEU A 227 5.53 9.71 2.44
C LEU A 227 6.27 9.21 1.20
N GLU A 228 5.55 8.65 0.24
CA GLU A 228 6.11 8.22 -1.05
C GLU A 228 6.78 9.39 -1.77
N ARG A 229 6.11 10.55 -1.82
CA ARG A 229 6.69 11.75 -2.46
C ARG A 229 7.90 12.29 -1.70
N MET A 230 7.89 12.26 -0.37
CA MET A 230 9.06 12.63 0.43
C MET A 230 10.29 11.77 0.12
N ILE A 231 10.11 10.46 -0.04
CA ILE A 231 11.21 9.54 -0.39
C ILE A 231 11.78 9.90 -1.78
N GLU A 232 10.90 10.22 -2.74
CA GLU A 232 11.31 10.62 -4.08
C GLU A 232 12.13 11.92 -4.07
N MET A 233 11.69 12.89 -3.27
CA MET A 233 12.32 14.21 -3.12
C MET A 233 13.58 14.22 -2.24
N SER A 234 13.83 13.17 -1.45
CA SER A 234 14.99 13.11 -0.56
C SER A 234 16.30 13.31 -1.35
N SER A 235 17.19 14.16 -0.86
CA SER A 235 18.50 14.42 -1.47
C SER A 235 19.67 14.10 -0.53
N THR A 236 19.39 13.99 0.78
CA THR A 236 20.40 13.71 1.82
C THR A 236 20.08 12.43 2.60
N LEU A 237 21.06 11.89 3.32
CA LEU A 237 20.83 10.77 4.24
C LEU A 237 19.91 11.16 5.41
N GLY A 238 19.96 12.42 5.86
CA GLY A 238 19.04 12.96 6.88
C GLY A 238 17.57 12.91 6.45
N ASP A 239 17.28 13.18 5.16
CA ASP A 239 15.92 13.07 4.61
C ASP A 239 15.43 11.63 4.62
N ILE A 240 16.30 10.70 4.21
CA ILE A 240 16.01 9.26 4.21
C ILE A 240 15.75 8.75 5.61
N HIS A 241 16.60 9.12 6.58
CA HIS A 241 16.41 8.77 7.98
C HIS A 241 15.06 9.32 8.52
N THR A 242 14.69 10.54 8.12
CA THR A 242 13.38 11.12 8.45
C THR A 242 12.22 10.34 7.83
N CYS A 243 12.36 9.90 6.58
CA CYS A 243 11.38 9.04 5.92
C CYS A 243 11.25 7.67 6.61
N ALA A 244 12.36 7.05 6.99
CA ALA A 244 12.38 5.77 7.72
C ALA A 244 11.67 5.89 9.07
N ARG A 245 11.94 6.94 9.85
CA ARG A 245 11.22 7.21 11.11
C ARG A 245 9.73 7.46 10.91
N ARG A 246 9.34 8.16 9.85
CA ARG A 246 7.92 8.37 9.51
C ARG A 246 7.23 7.08 9.10
N LEU A 247 7.90 6.22 8.34
CA LEU A 247 7.40 4.89 7.99
C LEU A 247 7.20 4.02 9.24
N CYS A 248 8.15 4.06 10.18
CA CYS A 248 8.04 3.36 11.47
C CYS A 248 6.75 3.73 12.21
N LYS A 249 6.50 5.04 12.39
CA LYS A 249 5.28 5.54 13.02
C LYS A 249 4.00 5.17 12.25
N ALA A 250 4.05 5.16 10.91
CA ALA A 250 2.90 4.80 10.09
C ALA A 250 2.53 3.32 10.23
N ILE A 251 3.53 2.44 10.32
CA ILE A 251 3.34 1.00 10.51
C ILE A 251 2.80 0.68 11.92
N GLU A 252 3.17 1.47 12.92
CA GLU A 252 2.70 1.34 14.32
C GLU A 252 1.28 1.89 14.57
N SER A 253 0.70 2.64 13.63
CA SER A 253 -0.64 3.20 13.79
C SER A 253 -1.75 2.15 13.72
N GLU A 254 -2.86 2.34 14.43
CA GLU A 254 -3.99 1.38 14.51
C GLU A 254 -4.56 0.97 13.15
N LYS A 255 -4.61 1.88 12.18
CA LYS A 255 -5.10 1.59 10.83
C LYS A 255 -4.06 0.86 9.98
N GLY A 256 -2.79 0.89 10.39
CA GLY A 256 -1.66 0.29 9.70
C GLY A 256 -1.52 0.73 8.24
N LEU A 257 -0.41 0.33 7.61
CA LEU A 257 -0.32 0.31 6.16
C LEU A 257 -0.63 -1.11 5.67
N GLU A 258 -1.21 -1.25 4.48
CA GLU A 258 -1.33 -2.57 3.85
C GLU A 258 0.05 -3.20 3.63
N TYR A 259 0.14 -4.52 3.72
CA TYR A 259 1.43 -5.23 3.64
C TYR A 259 2.19 -4.92 2.33
N ALA A 260 1.50 -4.85 1.20
CA ALA A 260 2.10 -4.49 -0.09
C ALA A 260 2.71 -3.07 -0.04
N THR A 261 2.01 -2.12 0.58
CA THR A 261 2.50 -0.75 0.79
C THR A 261 3.72 -0.72 1.70
N LYS A 262 3.72 -1.48 2.80
CA LYS A 262 4.91 -1.62 3.66
C LYS A 262 6.11 -2.10 2.83
N CYS A 263 5.93 -3.15 2.04
CA CYS A 263 6.99 -3.71 1.19
C CYS A 263 7.53 -2.69 0.18
N GLN A 264 6.63 -1.97 -0.50
CA GLN A 264 6.98 -0.95 -1.48
C GLN A 264 7.77 0.20 -0.86
N LEU A 265 7.33 0.74 0.29
CA LEU A 265 7.99 1.87 0.94
C LEU A 265 9.36 1.48 1.50
N ILE A 266 9.49 0.33 2.17
CA ILE A 266 10.79 -0.21 2.63
C ILE A 266 11.75 -0.31 1.43
N SER A 267 11.28 -0.92 0.34
CA SER A 267 12.02 -1.05 -0.92
C SER A 267 12.45 0.28 -1.54
N LYS A 268 11.57 1.29 -1.51
CA LYS A 268 11.85 2.65 -2.04
C LYS A 268 12.90 3.37 -1.18
N ILE A 269 12.79 3.29 0.15
CA ILE A 269 13.76 3.90 1.07
C ILE A 269 15.13 3.24 0.88
N ALA A 270 15.23 1.91 0.89
CA ALA A 270 16.51 1.20 0.69
C ALA A 270 17.15 1.55 -0.66
N SER A 271 16.37 1.58 -1.74
CA SER A 271 16.87 1.93 -3.07
C SER A 271 17.30 3.40 -3.19
N LYS A 272 16.60 4.33 -2.52
CA LYS A 272 16.95 5.75 -2.52
C LYS A 272 18.17 6.03 -1.63
N ALA A 273 18.24 5.42 -0.45
CA ALA A 273 19.40 5.46 0.43
C ALA A 273 20.67 5.04 -0.30
N ARG A 274 20.65 3.88 -0.97
CA ARG A 274 21.77 3.40 -1.81
C ARG A 274 22.21 4.45 -2.84
N ARG A 275 21.27 5.08 -3.55
CA ARG A 275 21.60 6.07 -4.58
C ARG A 275 22.23 7.33 -4.00
N ILE A 276 21.73 7.82 -2.87
CA ILE A 276 22.29 8.98 -2.17
C ILE A 276 23.68 8.65 -1.61
N SER A 277 23.84 7.51 -0.95
CA SER A 277 25.15 7.05 -0.48
C SER A 277 26.14 6.90 -1.64
N ALA A 278 25.71 6.30 -2.76
CA ALA A 278 26.56 6.18 -3.94
C ALA A 278 27.00 7.53 -4.49
N THR A 279 26.13 8.55 -4.52
CA THR A 279 26.53 9.89 -4.98
C THR A 279 27.59 10.54 -4.08
N VAL A 280 27.58 10.25 -2.78
CA VAL A 280 28.59 10.78 -1.84
C VAL A 280 29.90 9.98 -1.90
N LEU A 281 29.85 8.70 -2.31
CA LEU A 281 31.01 7.82 -2.44
C LEU A 281 31.67 7.81 -3.83
N ILE A 282 31.13 8.55 -4.81
CA ILE A 282 31.78 8.69 -6.14
C ILE A 282 33.01 9.61 -6.11
N PRO A 283 33.00 10.76 -5.41
CA PRO A 283 34.17 11.64 -5.34
C PRO A 283 35.34 10.98 -4.60
N GLU A 284 36.56 11.26 -5.04
CA GLU A 284 37.79 10.77 -4.43
C GLU A 284 38.42 11.85 -3.53
N PRO A 285 38.76 11.57 -2.25
CA PRO A 285 38.60 10.29 -1.57
C PRO A 285 37.15 10.04 -1.10
N PRO A 286 36.63 8.81 -1.26
CA PRO A 286 35.23 8.49 -0.97
C PRO A 286 35.03 8.27 0.53
N HIS A 287 34.64 9.32 1.24
CA HIS A 287 34.35 9.23 2.66
C HIS A 287 33.00 9.86 2.98
N LEU A 288 32.10 9.05 3.56
CA LEU A 288 30.95 9.59 4.28
C LEU A 288 31.46 10.29 5.54
N SER A 289 30.87 11.43 5.87
CA SER A 289 31.13 12.07 7.17
C SER A 289 30.72 11.14 8.31
N SER A 290 31.30 11.33 9.50
CA SER A 290 30.92 10.56 10.69
C SER A 290 29.41 10.66 10.97
N ASP A 291 28.83 11.85 10.76
CA ASP A 291 27.40 12.09 10.95
C ASP A 291 26.53 11.38 9.90
N ASP A 292 26.99 11.36 8.64
CA ASP A 292 26.32 10.63 7.57
C ASP A 292 26.39 9.12 7.80
N LEU A 293 27.52 8.60 8.28
CA LEU A 293 27.68 7.20 8.62
C LEU A 293 26.74 6.79 9.77
N ALA A 294 26.66 7.61 10.82
CA ALA A 294 25.73 7.39 11.92
C ALA A 294 24.26 7.44 11.45
N THR A 295 23.93 8.38 10.56
CA THR A 295 22.59 8.52 9.97
C THR A 295 22.22 7.34 9.07
N LEU A 296 23.18 6.85 8.28
CA LEU A 296 23.03 5.67 7.44
C LEU A 296 22.80 4.43 8.30
N SER A 297 23.61 4.23 9.34
CA SER A 297 23.48 3.10 10.27
C SER A 297 22.10 3.10 10.96
N GLY A 298 21.68 4.23 11.52
CA GLY A 298 20.35 4.34 12.14
C GLY A 298 19.20 4.13 11.14
N THR A 299 19.38 4.53 9.87
CA THR A 299 18.40 4.23 8.80
C THR A 299 18.30 2.72 8.55
N ILE A 300 19.43 2.02 8.49
CA ILE A 300 19.49 0.57 8.25
C ILE A 300 18.83 -0.18 9.42
N ASP A 301 19.12 0.20 10.66
CA ASP A 301 18.49 -0.40 11.84
C ASP A 301 16.97 -0.28 11.82
N ILE A 302 16.45 0.90 11.45
CA ILE A 302 15.01 1.11 11.29
C ILE A 302 14.45 0.21 10.18
N LEU A 303 15.12 0.13 9.02
CA LEU A 303 14.66 -0.70 7.90
C LEU A 303 14.67 -2.20 8.23
N LEU A 304 15.67 -2.67 8.98
CA LEU A 304 15.74 -4.05 9.47
C LEU A 304 14.58 -4.35 10.41
N SER A 305 14.35 -3.49 11.41
CA SER A 305 13.22 -3.64 12.34
C SER A 305 11.88 -3.64 11.61
N LEU A 306 11.67 -2.72 10.65
CA LEU A 306 10.45 -2.65 9.86
C LEU A 306 10.25 -3.89 8.99
N THR A 307 11.31 -4.42 8.40
CA THR A 307 11.26 -5.63 7.58
C THR A 307 10.92 -6.84 8.41
N GLN A 308 11.53 -6.97 9.60
CA GLN A 308 11.22 -8.05 10.54
C GLN A 308 9.73 -8.02 10.95
N ARG A 309 9.20 -6.85 11.31
CA ARG A 309 7.77 -6.67 11.65
C ARG A 309 6.84 -6.93 10.46
N ALA A 310 7.25 -6.50 9.26
CA ALA A 310 6.48 -6.76 8.05
C ALA A 310 6.38 -8.27 7.79
N LEU A 311 7.51 -9.00 7.82
CA LEU A 311 7.54 -10.45 7.64
C LEU A 311 6.71 -11.18 8.71
N ALA A 312 6.80 -10.77 9.97
CA ALA A 312 6.00 -11.35 11.06
C ALA A 312 4.48 -11.17 10.89
N THR A 313 4.05 -10.13 10.16
CA THR A 313 2.63 -9.83 9.89
C THR A 313 2.22 -10.17 8.45
N ARG A 314 3.05 -10.93 7.71
CA ARG A 314 2.79 -11.25 6.31
C ARG A 314 1.56 -12.15 6.17
N PRO A 315 0.60 -11.82 5.28
CA PRO A 315 -0.46 -12.75 4.91
C PRO A 315 0.09 -14.01 4.24
N SER A 316 -0.39 -15.20 4.63
CA SER A 316 0.10 -16.49 4.13
C SER A 316 0.07 -16.64 2.60
N PHE A 317 -0.90 -16.00 1.94
CA PHE A 317 -1.09 -16.02 0.49
C PHE A 317 -0.18 -15.05 -0.29
N THR A 318 0.58 -14.18 0.40
CA THR A 318 1.41 -13.18 -0.28
C THR A 318 2.85 -13.69 -0.43
N SER A 319 3.33 -13.78 -1.66
CA SER A 319 4.73 -14.13 -1.99
C SER A 319 5.67 -12.92 -1.95
N GLN A 320 5.13 -11.70 -2.00
CA GLN A 320 5.93 -10.48 -1.93
C GLN A 320 6.64 -10.38 -0.58
N GLN A 321 7.94 -10.10 -0.59
CA GLN A 321 8.74 -9.88 0.61
C GLN A 321 9.53 -8.56 0.48
N PRO A 322 9.64 -7.73 1.53
CA PRO A 322 10.39 -6.46 1.48
C PRO A 322 11.91 -6.63 1.40
N ILE A 323 12.40 -7.87 1.27
CA ILE A 323 13.76 -8.21 1.64
C ILE A 323 14.77 -8.04 0.52
N SER A 324 14.43 -8.35 -0.73
CA SER A 324 15.41 -8.42 -1.82
C SER A 324 16.19 -7.11 -2.03
N LYS A 325 15.49 -5.97 -2.05
CA LYS A 325 16.13 -4.66 -2.18
C LYS A 325 16.90 -4.25 -0.92
N LEU A 326 16.43 -4.63 0.27
CA LEU A 326 17.13 -4.36 1.52
C LEU A 326 18.40 -5.19 1.61
N THR A 327 18.35 -6.49 1.30
CA THR A 327 19.51 -7.37 1.24
C THR A 327 20.52 -6.91 0.20
N HIS A 328 20.07 -6.50 -1.00
CA HIS A 328 20.97 -5.92 -1.99
C HIS A 328 21.63 -4.63 -1.44
N PHE A 329 20.85 -3.76 -0.78
CA PHE A 329 21.41 -2.54 -0.20
C PHE A 329 22.41 -2.84 0.91
N ALA A 330 22.09 -3.79 1.80
CA ALA A 330 22.98 -4.23 2.86
C ALA A 330 24.27 -4.86 2.32
N LYS A 331 24.19 -5.79 1.36
CA LYS A 331 25.37 -6.38 0.69
C LYS A 331 26.23 -5.31 0.01
N TRP A 332 25.60 -4.29 -0.56
CA TRP A 332 26.31 -3.13 -1.10
C TRP A 332 27.02 -2.35 0.01
N CYS A 333 26.35 -2.01 1.12
CA CYS A 333 26.97 -1.33 2.26
C CYS A 333 28.12 -2.13 2.89
N ASP A 334 27.97 -3.45 2.99
CA ASP A 334 28.99 -4.37 3.51
C ASP A 334 30.26 -4.33 2.66
N GLY A 335 30.13 -4.31 1.33
CA GLY A 335 31.25 -4.19 0.40
C GLY A 335 32.05 -2.88 0.53
N TYR A 336 31.48 -1.85 1.16
CA TYR A 336 32.17 -0.59 1.49
C TYR A 336 32.52 -0.48 2.99
N GLY A 337 32.32 -1.53 3.79
CA GLY A 337 32.58 -1.51 5.23
C GLY A 337 31.65 -0.57 6.02
N LEU A 338 30.46 -0.29 5.50
CA LEU A 338 29.50 0.66 6.11
C LEU A 338 28.53 0.02 7.10
N LEU A 339 28.53 -1.32 7.21
CA LEU A 339 27.66 -2.06 8.12
C LEU A 339 28.38 -2.47 9.40
N GLY A 340 27.69 -2.36 10.52
CA GLY A 340 28.11 -3.01 11.76
C GLY A 340 27.86 -4.52 11.72
N LYS A 341 28.62 -5.28 12.52
CA LYS A 341 28.47 -6.75 12.63
C LYS A 341 27.03 -7.19 12.94
N SER A 342 26.34 -6.48 13.84
CA SER A 342 24.94 -6.75 14.19
C SER A 342 23.97 -6.58 13.01
N GLN A 343 24.23 -5.62 12.12
CA GLN A 343 23.40 -5.38 10.93
C GLN A 343 23.59 -6.50 9.91
N VAL A 344 24.83 -6.95 9.70
CA VAL A 344 25.14 -8.09 8.81
C VAL A 344 24.43 -9.36 9.31
N GLU A 345 24.52 -9.67 10.60
CA GLU A 345 23.83 -10.80 11.22
C GLU A 345 22.31 -10.70 11.07
N SER A 346 21.75 -9.51 11.28
CA SER A 346 20.30 -9.26 11.15
C SER A 346 19.82 -9.43 9.70
N VAL A 347 20.60 -8.98 8.71
CA VAL A 347 20.29 -9.16 7.29
C VAL A 347 20.31 -10.64 6.92
N ALA A 348 21.32 -11.38 7.37
CA ALA A 348 21.42 -12.82 7.12
C ALA A 348 20.25 -13.59 7.76
N ALA A 349 19.86 -13.24 8.99
CA ALA A 349 18.72 -13.85 9.66
C ALA A 349 17.40 -13.58 8.91
N LEU A 350 17.20 -12.37 8.40
CA LEU A 350 16.05 -12.04 7.56
C LEU A 350 16.07 -12.82 6.24
N GLU A 351 17.23 -12.96 5.58
CA GLU A 351 17.38 -13.70 4.32
C GLU A 351 17.09 -15.19 4.50
N ALA A 352 17.53 -15.77 5.62
CA ALA A 352 17.20 -17.13 6.01
C ALA A 352 15.69 -17.30 6.30
N GLN A 353 15.06 -16.34 7.00
CA GLN A 353 13.61 -16.36 7.23
C GLN A 353 12.83 -16.31 5.91
N ALA A 354 13.19 -15.38 5.03
CA ALA A 354 12.59 -15.21 3.71
C ALA A 354 12.68 -16.48 2.85
N THR A 355 13.83 -17.15 2.88
CA THR A 355 14.06 -18.40 2.13
C THR A 355 13.22 -19.55 2.68
N ARG A 356 13.17 -19.72 4.01
CA ARG A 356 12.32 -20.73 4.66
C ARG A 356 10.84 -20.52 4.34
N ASP A 357 10.40 -19.28 4.36
CA ASP A 357 9.03 -18.90 4.03
C ASP A 357 8.64 -19.21 2.59
N LEU A 358 9.52 -18.90 1.63
CA LEU A 358 9.32 -19.24 0.21
C LEU A 358 9.30 -20.76 0.01
N GLY A 359 10.17 -21.49 0.71
CA GLY A 359 10.16 -22.95 0.73
C GLY A 359 8.81 -23.50 1.20
N SER A 360 8.27 -22.99 2.31
CA SER A 360 6.94 -23.40 2.82
C SER A 360 5.82 -23.10 1.82
N GLN A 361 5.84 -21.96 1.14
CA GLN A 361 4.88 -21.63 0.09
C GLN A 361 4.98 -22.56 -1.12
N ALA A 362 6.19 -22.93 -1.52
CA ALA A 362 6.42 -23.89 -2.59
C ALA A 362 5.85 -25.27 -2.23
N THR A 363 6.13 -25.79 -1.03
CA THR A 363 5.57 -27.06 -0.53
C THR A 363 4.04 -27.02 -0.46
N GLN A 364 3.45 -25.91 -0.05
CA GLN A 364 1.99 -25.71 -0.06
C GLN A 364 1.42 -25.81 -1.47
N LEU A 365 2.03 -25.12 -2.44
CA LEU A 365 1.58 -25.13 -3.84
C LEU A 365 1.72 -26.53 -4.45
N GLU A 366 2.85 -27.19 -4.23
CA GLU A 366 3.11 -28.56 -4.67
C GLU A 366 2.07 -29.53 -4.10
N THR A 367 1.75 -29.41 -2.80
CA THR A 367 0.72 -30.24 -2.16
C THR A 367 -0.66 -30.00 -2.79
N VAL A 368 -1.04 -28.75 -3.05
CA VAL A 368 -2.32 -28.43 -3.71
C VAL A 368 -2.35 -28.98 -5.14
N MET A 369 -1.24 -28.91 -5.88
CA MET A 369 -1.13 -29.47 -7.23
C MET A 369 -1.26 -30.99 -7.22
N MET A 370 -0.55 -31.65 -6.30
CA MET A 370 -0.63 -33.10 -6.09
C MET A 370 -2.07 -33.52 -5.78
N LEU A 371 -2.73 -32.87 -4.80
CA LEU A 371 -4.11 -33.16 -4.44
C LEU A 371 -5.08 -32.95 -5.61
N LYS A 372 -4.92 -31.86 -6.37
CA LYS A 372 -5.77 -31.58 -7.54
C LYS A 372 -5.57 -32.53 -8.72
N ALA A 373 -4.41 -33.18 -8.81
CA ALA A 373 -4.11 -34.16 -9.85
C ALA A 373 -4.75 -35.54 -9.59
N LEU A 374 -5.22 -35.80 -8.37
CA LEU A 374 -5.85 -37.07 -8.01
C LEU A 374 -7.20 -37.26 -8.75
N PRO A 375 -7.49 -38.47 -9.27
CA PRO A 375 -8.80 -38.79 -9.82
C PRO A 375 -9.90 -38.62 -8.77
N SER A 376 -11.04 -38.02 -9.16
CA SER A 376 -12.17 -37.86 -8.25
C SER A 376 -12.79 -39.21 -7.90
N GLY A 377 -12.94 -39.49 -6.60
CA GLY A 377 -13.54 -40.73 -6.10
C GLY A 377 -12.57 -41.90 -5.89
N ASP A 378 -11.27 -41.73 -6.17
CA ASP A 378 -10.25 -42.72 -5.88
C ASP A 378 -9.81 -42.64 -4.41
N GLU A 379 -10.46 -43.43 -3.55
CA GLU A 379 -10.14 -43.47 -2.11
C GLU A 379 -8.72 -43.97 -1.84
N ALA A 380 -8.19 -44.92 -2.61
CA ALA A 380 -6.87 -45.50 -2.35
C ALA A 380 -5.76 -44.48 -2.63
N ALA A 381 -5.87 -43.76 -3.75
CA ALA A 381 -4.93 -42.69 -4.09
C ALA A 381 -5.05 -41.51 -3.10
N LEU A 382 -6.27 -41.13 -2.73
CA LEU A 382 -6.50 -40.07 -1.74
C LEU A 382 -5.95 -40.45 -0.35
N ARG A 383 -6.17 -41.69 0.11
CA ARG A 383 -5.65 -42.18 1.39
C ARG A 383 -4.13 -42.10 1.42
N THR A 384 -3.47 -42.60 0.38
CA THR A 384 -2.01 -42.53 0.25
C THR A 384 -1.52 -41.09 0.29
N ALA A 385 -2.15 -40.19 -0.46
CA ALA A 385 -1.79 -38.77 -0.48
C ALA A 385 -1.99 -38.09 0.88
N LEU A 386 -3.10 -38.37 1.58
CA LEU A 386 -3.40 -37.79 2.88
C LEU A 386 -2.53 -38.33 4.00
N ASP A 387 -2.13 -39.61 3.94
CA ASP A 387 -1.19 -40.20 4.90
C ASP A 387 0.22 -39.62 4.72
N ASN A 388 0.64 -39.32 3.49
CA ASN A 388 1.94 -38.67 3.22
C ASN A 388 2.06 -37.25 3.77
N ILE A 389 0.95 -36.51 3.86
CA ILE A 389 0.91 -35.14 4.41
C ILE A 389 0.40 -35.09 5.85
N TRP A 390 0.14 -36.25 6.47
CA TRP A 390 -0.30 -36.32 7.86
C TRP A 390 0.91 -36.48 8.78
N ASN A 391 1.14 -35.49 9.63
CA ASN A 391 2.22 -35.56 10.61
C ASN A 391 1.71 -36.30 11.87
N GLU A 392 2.01 -37.60 11.96
CA GLU A 392 1.57 -38.43 13.10
C GLU A 392 2.09 -37.94 14.46
N LYS A 393 3.30 -37.36 14.48
CA LYS A 393 3.92 -36.89 15.72
C LYS A 393 3.27 -35.61 16.23
N GLU A 394 2.93 -34.70 15.31
CA GLU A 394 2.37 -33.41 15.65
C GLU A 394 0.84 -33.42 15.73
N GLY A 395 0.16 -34.39 15.10
CA GLY A 395 -1.29 -34.56 15.20
C GLY A 395 -2.12 -33.79 14.17
N HIS A 396 -1.49 -33.23 13.13
CA HIS A 396 -2.14 -32.40 12.12
C HIS A 396 -1.61 -32.63 10.70
N PHE A 397 -2.32 -32.06 9.71
CA PHE A 397 -1.82 -32.00 8.34
C PHE A 397 -0.63 -31.05 8.22
N GLU A 398 0.35 -31.39 7.39
CA GLU A 398 1.48 -30.55 7.03
C GLU A 398 1.79 -30.72 5.54
N PRO A 399 1.63 -29.67 4.71
CA PRO A 399 1.17 -28.31 5.05
C PRO A 399 -0.34 -28.20 5.38
N TYR A 400 -0.72 -27.17 6.13
CA TYR A 400 -2.11 -26.91 6.57
C TYR A 400 -2.69 -25.57 6.05
N SER A 401 -2.25 -25.09 4.89
CA SER A 401 -2.76 -23.83 4.33
C SER A 401 -4.25 -23.93 3.98
N ALA A 402 -4.93 -22.78 3.90
CA ALA A 402 -6.36 -22.73 3.57
C ALA A 402 -6.69 -23.44 2.23
N ASP A 403 -5.79 -23.37 1.24
CA ASP A 403 -5.95 -24.04 -0.05
C ASP A 403 -5.74 -25.54 0.05
N VAL A 404 -4.78 -26.01 0.86
CA VAL A 404 -4.55 -27.44 1.11
C VAL A 404 -5.75 -28.02 1.83
N LEU A 405 -6.16 -27.46 2.96
CA LEU A 405 -7.31 -27.94 3.73
C LEU A 405 -8.62 -27.90 2.93
N SER A 406 -8.79 -26.87 2.09
CA SER A 406 -9.93 -26.80 1.16
C SER A 406 -9.89 -27.88 0.09
N SER A 407 -8.70 -28.23 -0.42
CA SER A 407 -8.53 -29.27 -1.43
C SER A 407 -8.80 -30.66 -0.84
N ILE A 408 -8.30 -30.93 0.36
CA ILE A 408 -8.59 -32.15 1.13
C ILE A 408 -10.11 -32.34 1.28
N ALA A 409 -10.82 -31.29 1.72
CA ALA A 409 -12.26 -31.35 1.93
C ALA A 409 -13.06 -31.58 0.64
N VAL A 410 -12.62 -31.01 -0.49
CA VAL A 410 -13.24 -31.23 -1.80
C VAL A 410 -13.07 -32.67 -2.26
N LEU A 411 -11.87 -33.23 -2.13
CA LEU A 411 -11.57 -34.60 -2.56
C LEU A 411 -12.28 -35.63 -1.68
N ALA A 412 -12.25 -35.47 -0.35
CA ALA A 412 -12.94 -36.36 0.57
C ALA A 412 -14.47 -36.30 0.41
N GLY A 413 -15.01 -35.16 0.00
CA GLY A 413 -16.43 -34.98 -0.31
C GLY A 413 -16.88 -35.56 -1.66
N ALA A 414 -15.96 -36.04 -2.51
CA ALA A 414 -16.30 -36.58 -3.83
C ALA A 414 -17.15 -37.86 -3.75
N HIS A 415 -17.95 -38.10 -4.78
CA HIS A 415 -18.62 -39.39 -4.96
C HIS A 415 -17.57 -40.51 -5.15
N GLY A 416 -17.78 -41.67 -4.52
CA GLY A 416 -16.83 -42.78 -4.54
C GLY A 416 -16.00 -42.94 -3.26
N ILE A 417 -15.96 -41.92 -2.40
CA ILE A 417 -15.27 -41.99 -1.10
C ILE A 417 -16.20 -42.60 -0.03
N SER A 418 -15.71 -43.60 0.71
CA SER A 418 -16.48 -44.26 1.78
C SER A 418 -16.77 -43.33 2.95
N ASP A 419 -17.89 -43.56 3.63
CA ASP A 419 -18.29 -42.76 4.80
C ASP A 419 -17.31 -42.94 5.97
N ALA A 420 -16.72 -44.13 6.13
CA ALA A 420 -15.69 -44.38 7.14
C ALA A 420 -14.45 -43.50 6.91
N PHE A 421 -14.01 -43.36 5.65
CA PHE A 421 -12.88 -42.51 5.32
C PHE A 421 -13.22 -41.02 5.43
N ARG A 422 -14.44 -40.61 5.05
CA ARG A 422 -14.91 -39.22 5.27
C ARG A 422 -14.89 -38.82 6.74
N ALA A 423 -15.39 -39.69 7.62
CA ALA A 423 -15.35 -39.47 9.06
C ALA A 423 -13.90 -39.35 9.57
N GLN A 424 -12.99 -40.20 9.08
CA GLN A 424 -11.56 -40.11 9.40
C GLN A 424 -10.95 -38.76 8.97
N VAL A 425 -11.21 -38.30 7.74
CA VAL A 425 -10.70 -37.02 7.23
C VAL A 425 -11.29 -35.85 8.02
N ALA A 426 -12.59 -35.87 8.33
CA ALA A 426 -13.23 -34.85 9.14
C ALA A 426 -12.61 -34.76 10.54
N GLY A 427 -12.31 -35.91 11.17
CA GLY A 427 -11.59 -35.97 12.44
C GLY A 427 -10.17 -35.38 12.35
N ARG A 428 -9.42 -35.68 11.30
CA ARG A 428 -8.07 -35.12 11.07
C ARG A 428 -8.09 -33.59 10.83
N LEU A 429 -9.08 -33.08 10.10
CA LEU A 429 -9.27 -31.64 9.90
C LEU A 429 -9.60 -30.92 11.22
N MET A 430 -10.43 -31.51 12.08
CA MET A 430 -10.73 -30.99 13.41
C MET A 430 -9.50 -30.96 14.32
N LYS A 431 -8.67 -32.01 14.31
CA LYS A 431 -7.39 -32.02 15.05
C LYS A 431 -6.45 -30.92 14.56
N THR A 432 -6.33 -30.76 13.24
CA THR A 432 -5.55 -29.68 12.63
C THR A 432 -6.04 -28.30 13.08
N GLN A 433 -7.35 -28.11 13.20
CA GLN A 433 -7.91 -26.89 13.77
C GLN A 433 -7.52 -26.71 15.25
N GLN A 434 -7.69 -27.75 16.06
CA GLN A 434 -7.46 -27.71 17.50
C GLN A 434 -6.00 -27.37 17.84
N GLU A 435 -5.04 -27.99 17.15
CA GLU A 435 -3.61 -27.88 17.48
C GLU A 435 -2.96 -26.60 16.95
N ARG A 436 -3.31 -26.17 15.72
CA ARG A 436 -2.60 -25.09 15.03
C ARG A 436 -3.44 -23.85 14.78
N LEU A 437 -4.71 -24.03 14.42
CA LEU A 437 -5.55 -22.87 14.08
C LEU A 437 -6.01 -22.11 15.34
N SER A 438 -6.22 -22.81 16.47
CA SER A 438 -6.52 -22.20 17.77
C SER A 438 -5.44 -21.22 18.25
N GLN A 439 -4.17 -21.50 17.97
CA GLN A 439 -3.05 -20.63 18.36
C GLN A 439 -2.96 -19.36 17.50
N SER A 440 -3.47 -19.42 16.26
CA SER A 440 -3.48 -18.29 15.32
C SER A 440 -4.81 -17.54 15.28
N GLY A 441 -5.83 -18.01 16.01
CA GLY A 441 -7.20 -17.50 15.93
C GLY A 441 -7.88 -17.73 14.57
N ALA A 442 -7.32 -18.60 13.74
CA ALA A 442 -7.87 -18.92 12.43
C ALA A 442 -8.94 -20.02 12.55
N ASP A 443 -9.96 -19.96 11.70
CA ASP A 443 -10.93 -21.04 11.53
C ASP A 443 -10.57 -21.91 10.32
N LEU A 444 -11.13 -23.13 10.29
CA LEU A 444 -11.08 -23.94 9.07
C LEU A 444 -11.65 -23.14 7.88
N PRO A 445 -11.02 -23.23 6.69
CA PRO A 445 -11.54 -22.53 5.52
C PRO A 445 -12.95 -23.02 5.21
N ARG A 446 -13.80 -22.12 4.68
CA ARG A 446 -15.25 -22.35 4.50
C ARG A 446 -15.60 -23.71 3.88
N ARG A 447 -14.79 -24.21 2.94
CA ARG A 447 -14.99 -25.52 2.31
C ARG A 447 -14.73 -26.68 3.28
N ALA A 448 -13.61 -26.65 3.99
CA ALA A 448 -13.29 -27.64 5.03
C ALA A 448 -14.29 -27.59 6.19
N LEU A 449 -14.67 -26.40 6.64
CA LEU A 449 -15.67 -26.25 7.70
C LEU A 449 -17.03 -26.84 7.29
N ARG A 450 -17.48 -26.60 6.05
CA ARG A 450 -18.71 -27.20 5.52
C ARG A 450 -18.65 -28.72 5.47
N PHE A 451 -17.52 -29.27 5.03
CA PHE A 451 -17.29 -30.71 4.98
C PHE A 451 -17.37 -31.32 6.38
N VAL A 452 -16.63 -30.77 7.34
CA VAL A 452 -16.64 -31.22 8.73
C VAL A 452 -18.03 -31.13 9.35
N ASN A 453 -18.74 -30.01 9.16
CA ASN A 453 -20.09 -29.84 9.70
C ASN A 453 -21.09 -30.82 9.08
N ALA A 454 -20.93 -31.17 7.79
CA ALA A 454 -21.78 -32.16 7.14
C ALA A 454 -21.58 -33.56 7.75
N GLU A 455 -20.33 -33.96 7.97
CA GLU A 455 -20.02 -35.26 8.58
C GLU A 455 -20.45 -35.34 10.06
N GLN A 456 -20.18 -34.29 10.85
CA GLN A 456 -20.67 -34.21 12.24
C GLN A 456 -22.21 -34.20 12.31
N SER A 457 -22.89 -33.56 11.34
CA SER A 457 -24.36 -33.57 11.29
C SER A 457 -24.90 -34.96 10.98
N LYS A 458 -24.26 -35.72 10.08
CA LYS A 458 -24.63 -37.12 9.79
C LYS A 458 -24.45 -37.99 11.04
N GLU A 459 -23.32 -37.89 11.72
CA GLU A 459 -23.05 -38.65 12.94
C GLU A 459 -24.08 -38.34 14.04
N LYS A 460 -24.44 -37.06 14.21
CA LYS A 460 -25.52 -36.66 15.13
C LYS A 460 -26.87 -37.26 14.73
N GLN A 461 -27.22 -37.23 13.46
CA GLN A 461 -28.47 -37.84 12.96
C GLN A 461 -28.50 -39.36 13.17
N GLU A 462 -27.40 -40.05 12.92
CA GLU A 462 -27.27 -41.48 13.17
C GLU A 462 -27.34 -41.82 14.66
N SER A 463 -26.68 -41.03 15.52
CA SER A 463 -26.74 -41.19 16.97
C SER A 463 -28.17 -41.03 17.49
N ILE A 464 -28.89 -40.01 17.03
CA ILE A 464 -30.31 -39.81 17.35
C ILE A 464 -31.14 -41.00 16.85
N LYS A 465 -30.90 -41.47 15.63
CA LYS A 465 -31.61 -42.64 15.08
C LYS A 465 -31.36 -43.91 15.90
N ARG A 466 -30.13 -44.16 16.35
CA ARG A 466 -29.78 -45.29 17.23
C ARG A 466 -30.45 -45.16 18.60
N MET A 467 -30.49 -43.95 19.16
CA MET A 467 -31.15 -43.66 20.43
C MET A 467 -32.66 -43.93 20.35
N LEU A 468 -33.32 -43.45 19.28
CA LEU A 468 -34.75 -43.69 19.05
C LEU A 468 -35.05 -45.18 18.85
N ALA A 469 -34.24 -45.90 18.06
CA ALA A 469 -34.40 -47.35 17.88
C ALA A 469 -34.22 -48.13 19.19
N ALA A 470 -33.26 -47.74 20.03
CA ALA A 470 -33.07 -48.32 21.35
C ALA A 470 -34.23 -48.02 22.31
N GLU A 471 -34.86 -46.84 22.20
CA GLU A 471 -36.04 -46.48 22.98
C GLU A 471 -37.28 -47.27 22.51
N GLU A 472 -37.48 -47.43 21.20
CA GLU A 472 -38.55 -48.25 20.63
C GLU A 472 -38.42 -49.73 21.04
N ASP A 473 -37.21 -50.30 21.02
CA ASP A 473 -36.96 -51.67 21.47
C ASP A 473 -37.24 -51.83 22.98
N LYS A 474 -36.88 -50.84 23.81
CA LYS A 474 -37.24 -50.82 25.23
C LYS A 474 -38.75 -50.75 25.43
N ARG A 475 -39.47 -49.93 24.66
CA ARG A 475 -40.95 -49.83 24.72
C ARG A 475 -41.63 -51.13 24.29
N ARG A 476 -41.13 -51.78 23.22
CA ARG A 476 -41.62 -53.09 22.79
C ARG A 476 -41.39 -54.13 23.88
N LYS A 477 -40.19 -54.24 24.43
CA LYS A 477 -39.87 -55.17 25.52
C LYS A 477 -40.70 -54.93 26.79
N ALA A 478 -41.11 -53.69 27.06
CA ALA A 478 -41.99 -53.34 28.17
C ALA A 478 -43.48 -53.70 27.90
N GLN A 479 -43.93 -53.79 26.65
CA GLN A 479 -45.29 -54.23 26.30
C GLN A 479 -45.48 -55.75 26.33
N TRP A 480 -44.39 -56.53 26.28
CA TRP A 480 -44.42 -58.00 26.37
C TRP A 480 -44.17 -58.54 27.80
N ARG A 481 -44.00 -57.64 28.78
CA ARG A 481 -44.00 -57.97 30.21
C ARG A 481 -45.31 -57.50 30.81
#